data_AF-A0A9P3K2S9-F1
#
_entry.id   AF-A0A9P3K2S9-F1
#
_cell.length_a   1.000
_cell.length_b   1.000
_cell.length_c   1.000
_cell.angle_alpha   90.00
_cell.angle_beta   90.00
_cell.angle_gamma   90.00
#
_symmetry.space_group_name_H-M   'P 1'
#
loop_
_entity.id
_entity.type
_entity.pdbx_description
1 polymer ?
#
loop_
_entity_poly.entity_id
_entity_poly.type
_entity_poly.pdbx_seq_one_letter_code
_entity_poly.pdbx_strand_id
1 'polypeptide(L)'
;LVYLDDILVYSKTEAEHTQHLKWVLGKLREHKFFAQLWKCHFYKRELEYLGHIVGKNGLRVDPKKVSAVQEWPVPLDVGQVRSFLGLANYFRRFLENYSTIVVPLMALTQKAWAWEWTSECQQAFEKVKRRFTSTPIL
;
A
#
# COMPACT_ATOMS: atom_id res chain seq x y z
N LEU A 1 11.58 -5.74 -10.72
CA LEU A 1 10.66 -6.38 -9.73
C LEU A 1 9.44 -6.86 -10.48
N VAL A 2 8.94 -8.06 -10.19
CA VAL A 2 7.77 -8.64 -10.87
C VAL A 2 6.78 -9.08 -9.80
N TYR A 3 5.51 -8.75 -9.97
CA TYR A 3 4.42 -9.23 -9.14
C TYR A 3 3.21 -9.53 -10.03
N LEU A 4 2.88 -10.82 -10.16
CA LEU A 4 1.84 -11.29 -11.09
C LEU A 4 2.08 -10.74 -12.51
N ASP A 5 1.17 -9.90 -13.01
CA ASP A 5 1.20 -9.26 -14.33
C ASP A 5 1.92 -7.91 -14.36
N ASP A 6 2.26 -7.35 -13.20
CA ASP A 6 2.96 -6.07 -13.09
C ASP A 6 4.48 -6.23 -13.07
N ILE A 7 5.17 -5.48 -13.93
CA ILE A 7 6.64 -5.47 -14.04
C ILE A 7 7.16 -4.06 -13.81
N LEU A 8 7.94 -3.88 -12.74
CA LEU A 8 8.66 -2.65 -12.47
C LEU A 8 10.13 -2.77 -12.90
N VAL A 9 10.53 -1.92 -13.84
CA VAL A 9 11.91 -1.76 -14.31
C VAL A 9 12.47 -0.45 -13.75
N TYR A 10 13.63 -0.51 -13.09
CA TYR A 10 14.32 0.66 -12.53
C TYR A 10 15.81 0.59 -12.83
N SER A 11 16.45 1.75 -12.95
CA SER A 11 17.86 1.91 -13.30
C SER A 11 18.42 3.20 -12.70
N LYS A 12 19.76 3.33 -12.59
CA LYS A 12 20.37 4.54 -12.04
C LYS A 12 20.47 5.65 -13.08
N THR A 13 20.67 5.28 -14.34
CA THR A 13 20.78 6.22 -15.47
C THR A 13 19.79 5.88 -16.59
N GLU A 14 19.52 6.86 -17.44
CA GLU A 14 18.61 6.69 -18.59
C GLU A 14 19.19 5.72 -19.65
N ALA A 15 20.51 5.71 -19.81
CA ALA A 15 21.21 4.78 -20.69
C ALA A 15 21.03 3.32 -20.21
N GLU A 16 21.27 3.06 -18.93
CA GLU A 16 20.99 1.76 -18.30
C GLU A 16 19.50 1.40 -18.41
N HIS A 17 18.60 2.37 -18.22
CA HIS A 17 17.16 2.15 -18.32
C HIS A 17 16.74 1.68 -19.70
N THR A 18 17.27 2.31 -20.74
CA THR A 18 17.03 1.91 -22.12
C THR A 18 17.51 0.48 -22.39
N GLN A 19 18.67 0.10 -21.83
CA GLN A 19 19.19 -1.26 -21.94
C GLN A 19 18.32 -2.29 -21.19
N HIS A 20 17.93 -2.00 -19.96
CA HIS A 20 17.05 -2.87 -19.17
C HIS A 20 15.69 -3.07 -19.83
N LEU A 21 15.10 -1.99 -20.38
CA LEU A 21 13.84 -2.09 -21.13
C LEU A 21 13.98 -3.00 -22.35
N LYS A 22 15.07 -2.89 -23.12
CA LYS A 22 15.31 -3.79 -24.27
C LYS A 22 15.38 -5.25 -23.83
N TRP A 23 16.05 -5.55 -22.72
CA TRP A 23 16.14 -6.91 -22.19
C TRP A 23 14.78 -7.45 -21.74
N VAL A 24 14.05 -6.69 -20.93
CA VAL A 24 12.74 -7.09 -20.41
C VAL A 24 11.74 -7.29 -21.56
N LEU A 25 11.60 -6.31 -22.45
CA LEU A 25 10.69 -6.39 -23.59
C LEU A 25 11.11 -7.49 -24.57
N GLY A 26 12.42 -7.74 -24.72
CA GLY A 26 12.95 -8.85 -25.50
C GLY A 26 12.51 -10.20 -24.93
N LYS A 27 12.62 -10.39 -23.61
CA LYS A 27 12.15 -11.61 -22.94
C LYS A 27 10.64 -11.80 -23.02
N LEU A 28 9.86 -10.73 -22.85
CA LEU A 28 8.40 -10.81 -23.04
C LEU A 28 8.05 -11.26 -24.47
N ARG A 29 8.73 -10.71 -25.48
CA ARG A 29 8.54 -11.10 -26.88
C ARG A 29 8.90 -12.56 -27.14
N GLU A 30 10.05 -13.01 -26.64
CA GLU A 30 10.52 -14.41 -26.78
C GLU A 30 9.49 -15.40 -26.25
N HIS A 31 8.89 -15.10 -25.10
CA HIS A 31 7.91 -15.96 -24.44
C HIS A 31 6.44 -15.64 -24.78
N LYS A 32 6.19 -14.76 -25.76
CA LYS A 32 4.85 -14.37 -26.23
C LYS A 32 3.95 -13.79 -25.12
N PHE A 33 4.54 -13.04 -24.19
CA PHE A 33 3.81 -12.20 -23.25
C PHE A 33 3.59 -10.82 -23.85
N PHE A 34 2.35 -10.33 -23.79
CA PHE A 34 1.95 -9.06 -24.40
C PHE A 34 1.59 -8.05 -23.32
N ALA A 35 2.24 -6.89 -23.36
CA ALA A 35 1.92 -5.77 -22.48
C ALA A 35 0.86 -4.87 -23.14
N GLN A 36 -0.12 -4.40 -22.34
CA GLN A 36 -1.11 -3.42 -22.78
C GLN A 36 -0.46 -2.03 -22.81
N LEU A 37 -0.08 -1.54 -24.00
CA LEU A 37 0.71 -0.31 -24.16
C LEU A 37 0.13 0.90 -23.42
N TRP A 38 -1.19 1.07 -23.41
CA TRP A 38 -1.85 2.20 -22.75
C TRP A 38 -1.78 2.15 -21.21
N LYS A 39 -1.46 0.99 -20.61
CA LYS A 39 -1.17 0.83 -19.18
C LYS A 39 0.33 0.93 -18.86
N CYS A 40 1.19 0.90 -19.88
CA CYS A 40 2.63 0.96 -19.68
C CYS A 40 3.08 2.41 -19.43
N HIS A 41 3.92 2.59 -18.43
CA HIS A 41 4.50 3.88 -18.08
C HIS A 41 6.02 3.80 -18.22
N PHE A 42 6.58 4.58 -19.15
CA PHE A 42 8.03 4.58 -19.42
C PHE A 42 8.70 5.87 -18.98
N TYR A 43 9.98 5.79 -18.61
CA TYR A 43 10.85 6.93 -18.28
C TYR A 43 10.26 7.87 -17.20
N LYS A 44 9.53 7.32 -16.24
CA LYS A 44 8.96 8.08 -15.12
C LYS A 44 9.96 8.14 -13.96
N ARG A 45 10.11 9.33 -13.37
CA ARG A 45 10.91 9.53 -12.15
C ARG A 45 10.19 8.99 -10.91
N GLU A 46 8.86 9.02 -10.94
CA GLU A 46 7.98 8.42 -9.94
C GLU A 46 6.76 7.81 -10.63
N LEU A 47 6.27 6.68 -10.13
CA LEU A 47 5.07 6.02 -10.63
C LEU A 47 4.37 5.21 -9.53
N GLU A 48 3.09 4.90 -9.75
CA GLU A 48 2.34 3.99 -8.88
C GLU A 48 2.64 2.53 -9.25
N TYR A 49 2.97 1.72 -8.25
CA TYR A 49 3.18 0.28 -8.37
C TYR A 49 2.65 -0.41 -7.11
N LEU A 50 1.67 -1.31 -7.28
CA LEU A 50 1.01 -2.04 -6.20
C LEU A 50 0.53 -1.12 -5.06
N GLY A 51 -0.15 -0.01 -5.39
CA GLY A 51 -0.68 0.92 -4.37
C GLY A 51 0.37 1.73 -3.60
N HIS A 52 1.63 1.69 -4.03
CA HIS A 52 2.71 2.55 -3.55
C HIS A 52 3.16 3.48 -4.67
N ILE A 53 3.59 4.70 -4.33
CA ILE A 53 4.38 5.51 -5.25
C ILE A 53 5.86 5.14 -5.05
N VAL A 54 6.49 4.71 -6.13
CA VAL A 54 7.92 4.38 -6.19
C VAL A 54 8.64 5.56 -6.82
N GLY A 55 9.66 6.08 -6.16
CA GLY A 55 10.45 7.20 -6.67
C GLY A 55 11.91 7.14 -6.24
N LYS A 56 12.69 8.16 -6.63
CA LYS A 56 14.10 8.29 -6.23
C LYS A 56 14.29 8.29 -4.71
N ASN A 57 13.34 8.89 -3.98
CA ASN A 57 13.45 9.05 -2.54
C ASN A 57 13.05 7.78 -1.77
N GLY A 58 12.53 6.75 -2.46
CA GLY A 58 12.05 5.52 -1.84
C GLY A 58 10.58 5.23 -2.16
N LEU A 59 9.97 4.41 -1.32
CA LEU A 59 8.57 4.02 -1.37
C LEU A 59 7.74 4.93 -0.49
N ARG A 60 6.62 5.42 -1.02
CA ARG A 60 5.60 6.13 -0.25
C ARG A 60 4.22 5.55 -0.51
N VAL A 61 3.32 5.69 0.45
CA VAL A 61 1.91 5.34 0.28
C VAL A 61 1.27 6.32 -0.71
N ASP A 62 0.42 5.83 -1.61
CA ASP A 62 -0.36 6.69 -2.50
C ASP A 62 -1.20 7.70 -1.67
N PRO A 63 -1.06 9.02 -1.88
CA PRO A 63 -1.87 10.03 -1.21
C PRO A 63 -3.38 9.75 -1.26
N LYS A 64 -3.90 9.14 -2.34
CA LYS A 64 -5.32 8.78 -2.42
C LYS A 64 -5.70 7.73 -1.37
N LYS A 65 -4.81 6.77 -1.10
CA LYS A 65 -5.01 5.76 -0.05
C LYS A 65 -4.91 6.38 1.33
N VAL A 66 -4.00 7.36 1.53
CA VAL A 66 -3.91 8.13 2.78
C VAL A 66 -5.22 8.88 3.04
N SER A 67 -5.75 9.60 2.05
CA SER A 67 -7.02 10.32 2.17
C SER A 67 -8.19 9.39 2.48
N ALA A 68 -8.27 8.25 1.78
CA ALA A 68 -9.31 7.25 2.05
C ALA A 68 -9.28 6.71 3.49
N VAL A 69 -8.09 6.55 4.08
CA VAL A 69 -7.96 6.16 5.51
C VAL A 69 -8.34 7.31 6.45
N GLN A 70 -7.96 8.55 6.14
CA GLN A 70 -8.34 9.72 6.94
C GLN A 70 -9.86 9.95 6.98
N GLU A 71 -10.54 9.73 5.87
CA GLU A 71 -11.98 9.90 5.74
C GLU A 71 -12.78 8.65 6.14
N TRP A 72 -12.08 7.58 6.55
CA TRP A 72 -12.71 6.33 6.93
C TRP A 72 -13.69 6.56 8.09
N PRO A 73 -14.97 6.14 7.94
CA PRO A 73 -15.99 6.33 8.97
C PRO A 73 -15.73 5.41 10.16
N VAL A 74 -16.23 5.78 11.35
CA VAL A 74 -16.13 4.91 12.52
C VAL A 74 -16.84 3.58 12.23
N PRO A 75 -16.14 2.43 12.31
CA PRO A 75 -16.74 1.13 12.06
C PRO A 75 -17.92 0.82 12.98
N LEU A 76 -19.02 0.32 12.40
CA LEU A 76 -20.23 -0.02 13.16
C LEU A 76 -20.36 -1.51 13.47
N ASP A 77 -19.56 -2.35 12.81
CA ASP A 77 -19.59 -3.79 12.95
C ASP A 77 -18.22 -4.46 12.74
N VAL A 78 -18.16 -5.74 13.07
CA VAL A 78 -16.96 -6.59 12.97
C VAL A 78 -16.40 -6.63 11.54
N GLY A 79 -17.28 -6.62 10.52
CA GLY A 79 -16.88 -6.63 9.12
C GLY A 79 -16.12 -5.35 8.77
N GLN A 80 -16.64 -4.20 9.16
CA GLN A 80 -16.04 -2.89 8.92
C GLN A 80 -14.69 -2.74 9.63
N VAL A 81 -14.55 -3.24 10.86
CA VAL A 81 -13.23 -3.28 11.54
C VAL A 81 -12.25 -4.19 10.82
N ARG A 82 -12.68 -5.36 10.35
CA ARG A 82 -11.80 -6.24 9.56
C ARG A 82 -11.34 -5.59 8.27
N SER A 83 -12.23 -4.88 7.57
CA SER A 83 -11.87 -4.12 6.37
C SER A 83 -10.84 -3.04 6.68
N PHE A 84 -11.04 -2.26 7.73
CA PHE A 84 -10.10 -1.24 8.17
C PHE A 84 -8.73 -1.83 8.55
N LEU A 85 -8.72 -2.87 9.41
CA LEU A 85 -7.50 -3.56 9.83
C LEU A 85 -6.77 -4.23 8.67
N GLY A 86 -7.50 -4.76 7.68
CA GLY A 86 -6.92 -5.35 6.48
C GLY A 86 -6.11 -4.33 5.68
N LEU A 87 -6.69 -3.15 5.44
CA LEU A 87 -5.99 -2.05 4.77
C LEU A 87 -4.83 -1.51 5.61
N ALA A 88 -5.06 -1.30 6.91
CA ALA A 88 -4.03 -0.81 7.82
C ALA A 88 -2.84 -1.78 7.91
N ASN A 89 -3.09 -3.08 7.91
CA ASN A 89 -2.06 -4.12 7.91
C ASN A 89 -1.26 -4.16 6.61
N TYR A 90 -1.89 -3.89 5.46
CA TYR A 90 -1.19 -3.79 4.17
C TYR A 90 -0.08 -2.73 4.21
N PHE A 91 -0.35 -1.58 4.86
CA PHE A 91 0.59 -0.49 5.02
C PHE A 91 1.36 -0.52 6.35
N ARG A 92 1.32 -1.61 7.11
CA ARG A 92 1.91 -1.69 8.46
C ARG A 92 3.39 -1.26 8.54
N ARG A 93 4.16 -1.45 7.46
CA ARG A 93 5.58 -1.07 7.39
C ARG A 93 5.81 0.43 7.55
N PHE A 94 4.80 1.23 7.26
CA PHE A 94 4.78 2.68 7.39
C PHE A 94 4.20 3.16 8.72
N LEU A 95 3.61 2.25 9.50
CA LEU A 95 2.90 2.53 10.74
C LEU A 95 3.75 2.03 11.91
N GLU A 96 4.61 2.90 12.42
CA GLU A 96 5.41 2.60 13.61
C GLU A 96 4.50 2.23 14.80
N ASN A 97 4.89 1.16 15.52
CA ASN A 97 4.14 0.59 16.65
C ASN A 97 2.72 0.10 16.30
N TYR A 98 2.45 -0.20 15.02
CA TYR A 98 1.13 -0.66 14.55
C TYR A 98 0.53 -1.76 15.42
N SER A 99 1.28 -2.84 15.67
CA SER A 99 0.79 -4.01 16.42
C SER A 99 0.26 -3.66 17.80
N THR A 100 0.87 -2.69 18.48
CA THR A 100 0.45 -2.22 19.81
C THR A 100 -0.77 -1.32 19.72
N ILE A 101 -0.86 -0.49 18.67
CA ILE A 101 -1.95 0.47 18.49
C ILE A 101 -3.27 -0.27 18.20
N VAL A 102 -3.24 -1.31 17.37
CA VAL A 102 -4.48 -1.98 16.91
C VAL A 102 -5.04 -3.02 17.87
N VAL A 103 -4.41 -3.25 19.04
CA VAL A 103 -4.88 -4.24 20.03
C VAL A 103 -6.37 -4.09 20.36
N PRO A 104 -6.90 -2.88 20.68
CA PRO A 104 -8.32 -2.72 20.99
C PRO A 104 -9.22 -3.10 19.80
N LEU A 105 -8.80 -2.72 18.58
CA LEU A 105 -9.55 -3.03 17.35
C LEU A 105 -9.51 -4.52 17.01
N MET A 106 -8.40 -5.21 17.28
CA MET A 106 -8.30 -6.65 17.06
C MET A 106 -9.22 -7.42 18.02
N ALA A 107 -9.37 -6.97 19.26
CA ALA A 107 -10.27 -7.59 20.24
C ALA A 107 -11.72 -7.63 19.72
N LEU A 108 -12.16 -6.56 19.05
CA LEU A 108 -13.48 -6.48 18.42
C LEU A 108 -13.73 -7.52 17.32
N THR A 109 -12.68 -8.15 16.79
CA THR A 109 -12.82 -9.16 15.72
C THR A 109 -12.96 -10.59 16.24
N GLN A 110 -12.80 -10.79 17.55
CA GLN A 110 -12.84 -12.10 18.21
C GLN A 110 -14.28 -12.52 18.51
N LYS A 111 -14.60 -13.80 18.29
CA LYS A 111 -15.98 -14.33 18.44
C LYS A 111 -16.51 -14.36 19.88
N ALA A 112 -15.63 -14.23 20.88
CA ALA A 112 -15.97 -14.47 22.29
C ALA A 112 -16.59 -13.26 22.99
N TRP A 113 -16.60 -12.08 22.37
CA TRP A 113 -16.97 -10.81 23.02
C TRP A 113 -18.20 -10.19 22.37
N ALA A 114 -19.06 -9.61 23.20
CA ALA A 114 -20.09 -8.69 22.70
C ALA A 114 -19.42 -7.52 22.01
N TRP A 115 -19.94 -7.13 20.84
CA TRP A 115 -19.42 -5.98 20.11
C TRP A 115 -19.72 -4.70 20.88
N GLU A 116 -18.66 -4.01 21.30
CA GLU A 116 -18.76 -2.72 21.98
C GLU A 116 -17.64 -1.79 21.50
N TRP A 117 -18.01 -0.67 20.89
CA TRP A 117 -17.03 0.33 20.47
C TRP A 117 -16.63 1.22 21.64
N THR A 118 -15.52 0.87 22.30
CA THR A 118 -15.04 1.59 23.49
C THR A 118 -14.23 2.85 23.14
N SER A 119 -13.93 3.66 24.16
CA SER A 119 -13.07 4.83 24.02
C SER A 119 -11.65 4.47 23.54
N GLU A 120 -11.13 3.32 23.95
CA GLU A 120 -9.83 2.77 23.55
C GLU A 120 -9.84 2.37 22.07
N CYS A 121 -10.97 1.83 21.58
CA CYS A 121 -11.18 1.55 20.16
C CYS A 121 -11.14 2.84 19.34
N GLN A 122 -11.83 3.90 19.80
CA GLN A 122 -11.80 5.20 19.13
C GLN A 122 -10.38 5.79 19.10
N GLN A 123 -9.66 5.74 20.23
CA GLN A 123 -8.29 6.23 20.30
C GLN A 123 -7.34 5.45 19.38
N ALA A 124 -7.46 4.12 19.35
CA ALA A 124 -6.69 3.27 18.46
C ALA A 124 -6.97 3.59 16.98
N PHE A 125 -8.24 3.71 16.62
CA PHE A 125 -8.69 4.07 15.27
C PHE A 125 -8.10 5.39 14.81
N GLU A 126 -8.24 6.45 15.60
CA GLU A 126 -7.70 7.77 15.27
C GLU A 126 -6.17 7.77 15.24
N LYS A 127 -5.51 7.01 16.12
CA LYS A 127 -4.05 6.89 16.13
C LYS A 127 -3.54 6.22 14.85
N VAL A 128 -4.21 5.17 14.37
CA VAL A 128 -3.89 4.56 13.06
C VAL A 128 -4.06 5.60 11.95
N LYS A 129 -5.20 6.29 11.89
CA LYS A 129 -5.48 7.31 10.86
C LYS A 129 -4.40 8.41 10.82
N ARG A 130 -3.96 8.91 11.98
CA ARG A 130 -2.87 9.91 12.07
C ARG A 130 -1.52 9.37 11.63
N ARG A 131 -1.21 8.08 11.85
CA ARG A 131 0.08 7.50 11.43
C ARG A 131 0.19 7.35 9.91
N PHE A 132 -0.94 7.18 9.23
CA PHE A 132 -0.98 7.21 7.77
C PHE A 132 -0.59 8.57 7.17
N THR A 133 -0.80 9.68 7.90
CA THR A 133 -0.49 11.04 7.41
C THR A 133 0.94 11.45 7.70
N SER A 134 1.52 10.91 8.78
CA SER A 134 2.91 11.16 9.18
C SER A 134 3.89 10.13 8.62
N THR A 135 3.46 9.36 7.61
CA THR A 135 4.20 8.21 7.11
C THR A 135 5.55 8.63 6.48
N PRO A 136 6.69 8.09 6.97
CA PRO A 136 7.99 8.35 6.36
C PRO A 136 8.14 7.63 5.01
N ILE A 137 9.06 8.13 4.19
CA ILE A 137 9.49 7.47 2.97
C ILE A 137 10.39 6.27 3.37
N LEU A 138 10.17 5.09 2.79
CA LEU A 138 10.95 3.86 3.02
C LEU A 138 12.02 3.63 1.96
#